data_AF-A0A914ZYP7-F1
#
_entry.id   AF-A0A914ZYP7-F1
#
_cell.length_a   1.000
_cell.length_b   1.000
_cell.length_c   1.000
_cell.angle_alpha   90.00
_cell.angle_beta   90.00
_cell.angle_gamma   90.00
#
_symmetry.space_group_name_H-M   'P 1'
#
loop_
_entity.id
_entity.type
_entity.pdbx_description
1 polymer ?
#
loop_
_entity_poly.entity_id
_entity_poly.type
_entity_poly.pdbx_seq_one_letter_code
_entity_poly.pdbx_strand_id
1 'polypeptide(L)'
;MPSFAEEHYYAMPWGNLKPMCEISCPWEDITPRMRLGNVIDHAGRLLQRFCDKVITRPEGPVYISSCIVDAIRRASTILHFINSSAAASSHSCFHVDFKRTVDQIVRDLCKLKFAIATRHRITEVGVACVSNAAKLLGSLSRDPEMSIPDVVITMNDGEHLLAHAKVRVNEILYVKDAICRGIFTGRLSSVVMKSVSSKGETTAAVLELRMWFGKAHHRGNWERIIEPGRIHYMAEVFENEWCSTIGSRWQASDDRYFCHGKNDVEIRILTAEKKTVTSLVY
;
A
#
# COMPACT_ATOMS: atom_id res chain seq x y z
N MET A 1 -39.48 -1.34 -29.26
CA MET A 1 -38.72 -2.18 -28.31
C MET A 1 -37.52 -1.39 -27.88
N PRO A 2 -37.31 -1.09 -26.58
CA PRO A 2 -35.99 -0.70 -26.14
C PRO A 2 -35.17 -1.98 -26.03
N SER A 3 -34.21 -2.12 -26.93
CA SER A 3 -33.09 -3.04 -26.79
C SER A 3 -32.37 -2.72 -25.49
N PHE A 4 -32.19 -3.72 -24.62
CA PHE A 4 -31.18 -3.68 -23.58
C PHE A 4 -29.84 -3.49 -24.27
N ALA A 5 -29.36 -2.25 -24.27
CA ALA A 5 -27.99 -1.96 -24.64
C ALA A 5 -27.14 -2.21 -23.38
N GLU A 6 -26.43 -3.34 -23.38
CA GLU A 6 -25.43 -3.76 -22.39
C GLU A 6 -24.27 -2.76 -22.20
N GLU A 7 -24.33 -1.59 -22.85
CA GLU A 7 -23.30 -0.53 -22.88
C GLU A 7 -23.59 0.66 -21.94
N HIS A 8 -24.68 0.63 -21.16
CA HIS A 8 -24.98 1.73 -20.25
C HIS A 8 -24.26 1.52 -18.93
N TYR A 9 -23.10 2.16 -18.77
CA TYR A 9 -22.47 2.36 -17.47
C TYR A 9 -23.48 3.04 -16.55
N TYR A 10 -24.02 2.29 -15.58
CA TYR A 10 -24.71 2.91 -14.45
C TYR A 10 -23.67 3.71 -13.68
N ALA A 11 -23.58 5.00 -14.00
CA ALA A 11 -22.90 5.95 -13.15
C ALA A 11 -23.69 5.99 -11.84
N MET A 12 -23.26 5.20 -10.86
CA MET A 12 -23.79 5.34 -9.50
C MET A 12 -23.75 6.83 -9.14
N PRO A 13 -24.84 7.41 -8.62
CA PRO A 13 -24.92 8.83 -8.32
C PRO A 13 -24.08 9.11 -7.07
N TRP A 14 -22.76 9.10 -7.23
CA TRP A 14 -21.81 9.22 -6.12
C TRP A 14 -21.97 10.54 -5.40
N GLY A 15 -22.42 11.63 -6.05
CA GLY A 15 -22.62 12.92 -5.39
C GLY A 15 -21.37 13.33 -4.58
N ASN A 16 -21.49 13.35 -3.25
CA ASN A 16 -20.40 13.67 -2.31
C ASN A 16 -19.65 12.44 -1.74
N LEU A 17 -19.99 11.25 -2.21
CA LEU A 17 -19.47 9.96 -1.80
C LEU A 17 -18.28 9.56 -2.68
N LYS A 18 -17.25 8.97 -2.09
CA LYS A 18 -16.12 8.36 -2.81
C LYS A 18 -16.26 6.85 -2.84
N PRO A 19 -15.95 6.16 -3.95
CA PRO A 19 -15.97 4.70 -3.99
C PRO A 19 -14.92 4.11 -3.04
N MET A 20 -15.26 2.98 -2.43
CA MET A 20 -14.42 2.17 -1.57
C MET A 20 -14.69 0.69 -1.88
N CYS A 21 -13.62 -0.11 -1.81
CA CYS A 21 -13.67 -1.55 -1.96
C CYS A 21 -13.11 -2.18 -0.68
N GLU A 22 -13.83 -3.17 -0.12
CA GLU A 22 -13.38 -3.97 1.03
C GLU A 22 -13.40 -5.44 0.62
N ILE A 23 -12.24 -6.08 0.68
CA ILE A 23 -12.08 -7.49 0.34
C ILE A 23 -11.87 -8.25 1.65
N SER A 24 -12.89 -8.99 2.07
CA SER A 24 -12.77 -9.91 3.20
C SER A 24 -12.23 -11.25 2.72
N CYS A 25 -11.00 -11.59 3.13
CA CYS A 25 -10.33 -12.81 2.70
C CYS A 25 -9.59 -13.46 3.88
N PRO A 26 -9.68 -14.80 4.06
CA PRO A 26 -8.91 -15.51 5.06
C PRO A 26 -7.47 -15.70 4.57
N TRP A 27 -6.50 -15.22 5.34
CA TRP A 27 -5.08 -15.45 5.12
C TRP A 27 -4.44 -15.98 6.39
N GLU A 28 -3.33 -16.70 6.25
CA GLU A 28 -2.45 -17.01 7.36
C GLU A 28 -1.95 -15.72 8.03
N ASP A 29 -1.81 -15.74 9.36
CA ASP A 29 -1.30 -14.60 10.11
C ASP A 29 0.23 -14.46 9.99
N ILE A 30 0.68 -13.93 8.86
CA ILE A 30 2.08 -13.58 8.62
C ILE A 30 2.43 -12.14 9.05
N THR A 31 1.59 -11.52 9.88
CA THR A 31 1.81 -10.16 10.42
C THR A 31 3.21 -10.00 11.05
N PRO A 32 3.72 -10.92 11.87
CA PRO A 32 5.07 -10.79 12.45
C PRO A 32 6.18 -10.65 11.41
N ARG A 33 6.07 -11.39 10.30
CA ARG A 33 7.01 -11.36 9.17
C ARG A 33 6.98 -10.01 8.46
N MET A 34 5.77 -9.53 8.11
CA MET A 34 5.60 -8.24 7.46
C MET A 34 6.04 -7.06 8.35
N ARG A 35 5.78 -7.14 9.67
CA ARG A 35 6.22 -6.12 10.65
C ARG A 35 7.72 -5.90 10.57
N LEU A 36 8.50 -6.98 10.57
CA LEU A 36 9.95 -6.91 10.52
C LEU A 36 10.43 -6.33 9.18
N GLY A 37 9.83 -6.77 8.06
CA GLY A 37 10.00 -6.15 6.75
C GLY A 37 9.85 -4.63 6.79
N ASN A 38 8.78 -4.15 7.43
CA ASN A 38 8.49 -2.71 7.57
C ASN A 38 9.52 -1.98 8.45
N VAL A 39 9.99 -2.57 9.54
CA VAL A 39 11.04 -1.96 10.38
C VAL A 39 12.35 -1.80 9.60
N ILE A 40 12.71 -2.79 8.78
CA ILE A 40 13.90 -2.74 7.92
C ILE A 40 13.75 -1.67 6.84
N ASP A 41 12.59 -1.63 6.17
CA ASP A 41 12.27 -0.60 5.18
C ASP A 41 12.34 0.80 5.82
N HIS A 42 11.87 0.94 7.06
CA HIS A 42 11.96 2.17 7.82
C HIS A 42 13.41 2.61 8.05
N ALA A 43 14.30 1.70 8.45
CA ALA A 43 15.73 1.97 8.60
C ALA A 43 16.38 2.35 7.26
N GLY A 44 16.05 1.64 6.18
CA GLY A 44 16.55 1.93 4.83
C GLY A 44 16.11 3.31 4.33
N ARG A 45 14.83 3.65 4.46
CA ARG A 45 14.29 4.97 4.09
C ARG A 45 14.85 6.09 4.95
N LEU A 46 15.10 5.83 6.22
CA LEU A 46 15.75 6.80 7.10
C LEU A 46 17.13 7.14 6.54
N LEU A 47 17.96 6.15 6.22
CA LEU A 47 19.27 6.36 5.61
C LEU A 47 19.16 7.07 4.24
N GLN A 48 18.21 6.68 3.40
CA GLN A 48 18.01 7.30 2.09
C GLN A 48 17.64 8.79 2.21
N ARG A 49 16.71 9.14 3.13
CA ARG A 49 16.34 10.54 3.39
C ARG A 49 17.52 11.39 3.83
N PHE A 50 18.46 10.81 4.59
CA PHE A 50 19.69 11.51 4.94
C PHE A 50 20.56 11.77 3.71
N CYS A 51 20.74 10.77 2.84
CA CYS A 51 21.45 10.96 1.57
C CYS A 51 20.80 12.07 0.72
N ASP A 52 19.48 12.01 0.56
CA ASP A 52 18.73 13.01 -0.22
C ASP A 52 18.90 14.43 0.35
N LYS A 53 18.84 14.57 1.68
CA LYS A 53 19.04 15.85 2.37
C LYS A 53 20.45 16.41 2.13
N VAL A 54 21.48 15.56 2.19
CA VAL A 54 22.87 15.97 1.98
C VAL A 54 23.12 16.35 0.52
N ILE A 55 22.55 15.59 -0.42
CA ILE A 55 22.68 15.85 -1.87
C ILE A 55 21.98 17.15 -2.26
N THR A 56 20.77 17.40 -1.74
CA THR A 56 19.98 18.60 -2.07
C THR A 56 20.50 19.87 -1.42
N ARG A 57 21.13 19.77 -0.23
CA ARG A 57 21.64 20.92 0.52
C ARG A 57 23.00 20.60 1.15
N PRO A 58 24.10 20.67 0.37
CA PRO A 58 25.44 20.43 0.89
C PRO A 58 25.91 21.63 1.73
N GLU A 59 25.90 21.52 3.06
CA GLU A 59 26.39 22.56 3.98
C GLU A 59 27.86 22.32 4.42
N GLY A 60 28.67 21.77 3.52
CA GLY A 60 30.08 21.51 3.75
C GLY A 60 30.40 20.21 4.52
N PRO A 61 31.69 19.84 4.61
CA PRO A 61 32.12 18.50 5.03
C PRO A 61 31.84 18.18 6.50
N VAL A 62 31.87 19.19 7.38
CA VAL A 62 31.59 19.02 8.82
C VAL A 62 30.13 18.68 9.06
N TYR A 63 29.21 19.41 8.41
CA TYR A 63 27.77 19.13 8.48
C TYR A 63 27.44 17.74 7.91
N ILE A 64 28.02 17.38 6.77
CA ILE A 64 27.83 16.06 6.14
C ILE A 64 28.28 14.95 7.08
N SER A 65 29.46 15.09 7.69
CA SER A 65 30.00 14.13 8.65
C SER A 65 29.06 13.95 9.86
N SER A 66 28.57 15.05 10.43
CA SER A 66 27.60 15.01 11.53
C SER A 66 26.29 14.32 11.12
N CYS A 67 25.79 14.60 9.91
CA CYS A 67 24.58 13.97 9.39
C CYS A 67 24.76 12.46 9.20
N ILE A 68 25.89 12.02 8.65
CA ILE A 68 26.18 10.59 8.48
C ILE A 68 26.23 9.89 9.84
N VAL A 69 26.91 10.48 10.84
CA VAL A 69 26.99 9.90 12.18
C VAL A 69 25.62 9.79 12.84
N ASP A 70 24.76 10.82 12.75
CA ASP A 70 23.40 10.76 13.29
C ASP A 70 22.52 9.75 12.55
N ALA A 71 22.64 9.67 11.22
CA ALA A 71 21.94 8.69 10.39
C ALA A 71 22.28 7.25 10.81
N ILE A 72 23.58 6.96 10.93
CA ILE A 72 24.09 5.67 11.38
C ILE A 72 23.57 5.36 12.77
N ARG A 73 23.67 6.29 13.71
CA ARG A 73 23.20 6.09 15.10
C ARG A 73 21.73 5.69 15.12
N ARG A 74 20.85 6.43 14.43
CA ARG A 74 19.41 6.15 14.39
C ARG A 74 19.11 4.81 13.72
N ALA A 75 19.73 4.53 12.57
CA ALA A 75 19.57 3.26 11.87
C ALA A 75 20.03 2.08 12.74
N SER A 76 21.19 2.17 13.38
CA SER A 76 21.70 1.14 14.29
C SER A 76 20.73 0.87 15.45
N THR A 77 20.13 1.90 16.06
CA THR A 77 19.11 1.70 17.10
C THR A 77 17.92 0.86 16.60
N ILE A 78 17.42 1.15 15.39
CA ILE A 78 16.31 0.41 14.78
C ILE A 78 16.71 -1.04 14.47
N LEU A 79 17.89 -1.23 13.88
CA LEU A 79 18.38 -2.56 13.50
C LEU A 79 18.73 -3.43 14.72
N HIS A 80 19.22 -2.82 15.82
CA HIS A 80 19.40 -3.52 17.08
C HIS A 80 18.07 -3.97 17.69
N PHE A 81 17.02 -3.14 17.63
CA PHE A 81 15.68 -3.55 18.08
C PHE A 81 15.19 -4.79 17.31
N ILE A 82 15.43 -4.87 16.00
CA ILE A 82 15.11 -6.06 15.19
C ILE A 82 15.86 -7.29 15.69
N ASN A 83 17.18 -7.18 15.88
CA ASN A 83 17.99 -8.30 16.33
C ASN A 83 17.61 -8.82 17.72
N SER A 84 17.31 -7.92 18.65
CA SER A 84 16.85 -8.29 20.00
C SER A 84 15.46 -8.94 19.97
N SER A 85 14.56 -8.43 19.12
CA SER A 85 13.18 -8.96 18.99
C SER A 85 13.15 -10.31 18.26
N ALA A 86 13.94 -10.47 17.20
CA ALA A 86 14.02 -11.71 16.42
C ALA A 86 14.67 -12.85 17.22
N ALA A 87 15.64 -12.54 18.09
CA ALA A 87 16.27 -13.54 18.96
C ALA A 87 15.32 -14.08 20.05
N ALA A 88 14.28 -13.32 20.43
CA ALA A 88 13.30 -13.73 21.42
C ALA A 88 12.18 -14.61 20.84
N SER A 89 11.98 -14.60 19.52
CA SER A 89 10.97 -15.43 18.85
C SER A 89 11.59 -16.74 18.35
N SER A 90 11.32 -17.86 19.04
CA SER A 90 11.73 -19.21 18.61
C SER A 90 11.18 -19.66 17.24
N HIS A 91 10.27 -18.87 16.65
CA HIS A 91 9.67 -19.09 15.34
C HIS A 91 10.11 -18.06 14.29
N SER A 92 11.31 -17.47 14.43
CA SER A 92 11.76 -16.45 13.47
C SER A 92 11.89 -17.08 12.07
N CYS A 93 10.94 -16.77 11.20
CA CYS A 93 10.86 -17.16 9.79
C CYS A 93 12.02 -16.59 8.93
N PHE A 94 13.07 -16.08 9.56
CA PHE A 94 14.20 -15.46 8.88
C PHE A 94 15.32 -16.48 8.70
N HIS A 95 15.74 -16.64 7.46
CA HIS A 95 16.93 -17.42 7.12
C HIS A 95 18.14 -16.87 7.91
N VAL A 96 19.05 -17.74 8.37
CA VAL A 96 20.28 -17.34 9.08
C VAL A 96 21.05 -16.24 8.33
N ASP A 97 20.95 -16.26 7.00
CA ASP A 97 21.59 -15.27 6.12
C ASP A 97 20.98 -13.87 6.25
N PHE A 98 19.70 -13.74 6.59
CA PHE A 98 19.05 -12.45 6.84
C PHE A 98 19.72 -11.73 8.02
N LYS A 99 19.81 -12.41 9.17
CA LYS A 99 20.44 -11.86 10.37
C LYS A 99 21.91 -11.54 10.12
N ARG A 100 22.62 -12.44 9.46
CA ARG A 100 24.02 -12.22 9.06
C ARG A 100 24.20 -10.96 8.22
N THR A 101 23.29 -10.71 7.28
CA THR A 101 23.34 -9.53 6.40
C THR A 101 23.03 -8.25 7.17
N VAL A 102 22.01 -8.24 8.03
CA VAL A 102 21.71 -7.08 8.89
C VAL A 102 22.89 -6.77 9.82
N ASP A 103 23.47 -7.79 10.46
CA ASP A 103 24.65 -7.65 11.31
C ASP A 103 25.86 -7.10 10.53
N GLN A 104 26.04 -7.54 9.28
CA GLN A 104 27.11 -7.04 8.43
C GLN A 104 26.92 -5.57 8.10
N ILE A 105 25.70 -5.15 7.73
CA ILE A 105 25.36 -3.75 7.48
C ILE A 105 25.62 -2.89 8.73
N VAL A 106 25.18 -3.35 9.91
CA VAL A 106 25.43 -2.63 11.17
C VAL A 106 26.94 -2.50 11.44
N ARG A 107 27.73 -3.58 11.24
CA ARG A 107 29.18 -3.54 11.39
C ARG A 107 29.84 -2.54 10.44
N ASP A 108 29.45 -2.53 9.18
CA ASP A 108 30.06 -1.66 8.17
C ASP A 108 29.68 -0.19 8.36
N LEU A 109 28.44 0.10 8.76
CA LEU A 109 28.04 1.45 9.18
C LEU A 109 28.80 1.90 10.43
N CYS A 110 29.02 1.01 11.41
CA CYS A 110 29.84 1.33 12.57
C CYS A 110 31.30 1.65 12.20
N LYS A 111 31.93 0.86 11.32
CA LYS A 111 33.28 1.15 10.81
C LYS A 111 33.35 2.51 10.12
N LEU A 112 32.34 2.84 9.30
CA LEU A 112 32.24 4.13 8.64
C LEU A 112 32.15 5.29 9.65
N LYS A 113 31.32 5.13 10.69
CA LYS A 113 31.19 6.11 11.78
C LYS A 113 32.54 6.41 12.45
N PHE A 114 33.32 5.36 12.74
CA PHE A 114 34.67 5.52 13.31
C PHE A 114 35.65 6.17 12.32
N ALA A 115 35.61 5.78 11.04
CA ALA A 115 36.49 6.35 10.02
C ALA A 115 36.26 7.86 9.82
N ILE A 116 35.01 8.31 9.84
CA ILE A 116 34.65 9.74 9.75
C ILE A 116 35.16 10.53 10.96
N ALA A 117 35.05 9.96 12.16
CA ALA A 117 35.58 10.60 13.38
C ALA A 117 37.10 10.81 13.31
N THR A 118 37.83 9.87 12.71
CA THR A 118 39.30 9.92 12.61
C THR A 118 39.79 10.71 11.37
N ARG A 119 39.02 10.74 10.28
CA ARG A 119 39.43 11.34 8.99
C ARG A 119 38.32 12.24 8.45
N HIS A 120 38.47 13.56 8.62
CA HIS A 120 37.48 14.59 8.24
C HIS A 120 37.26 14.76 6.71
N ARG A 121 37.76 13.85 5.87
CA ARG A 121 37.74 13.95 4.39
C ARG A 121 36.96 12.82 3.68
N ILE A 122 36.28 11.94 4.40
CA ILE A 122 35.59 10.76 3.81
C ILE A 122 34.09 11.06 3.55
N THR A 123 33.76 12.27 3.11
CA THR A 123 32.35 12.71 3.02
C THR A 123 31.61 12.09 1.83
N GLU A 124 32.18 12.13 0.64
CA GLU A 124 31.54 11.58 -0.57
C GLU A 124 31.44 10.05 -0.50
N VAL A 125 32.55 9.39 -0.15
CA VAL A 125 32.58 7.93 0.07
C VAL A 125 31.63 7.53 1.18
N GLY A 126 31.51 8.33 2.25
CA GLY A 126 30.58 8.06 3.34
C GLY A 126 29.11 8.13 2.90
N VAL A 127 28.73 9.14 2.10
CA VAL A 127 27.38 9.22 1.53
C VAL A 127 27.08 8.02 0.63
N ALA A 128 28.04 7.61 -0.20
CA ALA A 128 27.90 6.43 -1.07
C ALA A 128 27.71 5.14 -0.25
N CYS A 129 28.49 4.95 0.82
CA CYS A 129 28.34 3.80 1.72
C CYS A 129 26.97 3.79 2.41
N VAL A 130 26.48 4.93 2.90
CA VAL A 130 25.16 5.04 3.52
C VAL A 130 24.04 4.75 2.51
N SER A 131 24.16 5.28 1.29
CA SER A 131 23.20 5.00 0.22
C SER A 131 23.19 3.52 -0.17
N ASN A 132 24.36 2.87 -0.22
CA ASN A 132 24.44 1.43 -0.48
C ASN A 132 23.79 0.61 0.64
N ALA A 133 24.04 0.97 1.91
CA ALA A 133 23.34 0.35 3.04
C ALA A 133 21.81 0.54 2.95
N ALA A 134 21.34 1.74 2.58
CA ALA A 134 19.92 2.01 2.37
C ALA A 134 19.31 1.09 1.29
N LYS A 135 20.00 0.92 0.15
CA LYS A 135 19.57 0.03 -0.93
C LYS A 135 19.51 -1.43 -0.50
N LEU A 136 20.52 -1.90 0.24
CA LEU A 136 20.57 -3.27 0.77
C LEU A 136 19.44 -3.52 1.79
N LEU A 137 19.17 -2.57 2.68
CA LEU A 137 18.03 -2.66 3.60
C LEU A 137 16.70 -2.65 2.83
N GLY A 138 16.59 -1.82 1.80
CA GLY A 138 15.43 -1.81 0.90
C GLY A 138 15.19 -3.15 0.22
N SER A 139 16.24 -3.82 -0.28
CA SER A 139 16.10 -5.17 -0.85
C SER A 139 15.76 -6.21 0.20
N LEU A 140 16.38 -6.15 1.39
CA LEU A 140 16.11 -7.07 2.50
C LEU A 140 14.71 -6.92 3.08
N SER A 141 14.09 -5.74 2.96
CA SER A 141 12.71 -5.52 3.39
C SER A 141 11.69 -6.32 2.56
N ARG A 142 12.10 -6.78 1.37
CA ARG A 142 11.26 -7.58 0.48
C ARG A 142 11.45 -9.04 0.80
N ASP A 143 10.34 -9.68 1.14
CA ASP A 143 10.34 -11.09 1.44
C ASP A 143 9.90 -11.89 0.20
N PRO A 144 10.77 -12.76 -0.36
CA PRO A 144 10.42 -13.53 -1.55
C PRO A 144 9.38 -14.63 -1.27
N GLU A 145 9.19 -15.06 -0.03
CA GLU A 145 8.27 -16.15 0.32
C GLU A 145 6.97 -15.62 0.96
N MET A 146 6.62 -14.37 0.67
CA MET A 146 5.36 -13.78 1.14
C MET A 146 4.16 -14.51 0.50
N SER A 147 3.29 -15.09 1.34
CA SER A 147 2.12 -15.83 0.85
C SER A 147 0.94 -14.93 0.48
N ILE A 148 0.88 -13.71 1.04
CA ILE A 148 -0.16 -12.73 0.71
C ILE A 148 0.30 -11.93 -0.53
N PRO A 149 -0.51 -11.92 -1.61
CA PRO A 149 -0.16 -11.19 -2.83
C PRO A 149 -0.27 -9.68 -2.62
N ASP A 150 0.47 -8.94 -3.44
CA ASP A 150 0.32 -7.49 -3.52
C ASP A 150 -1.06 -7.10 -4.11
N VAL A 151 -1.54 -5.90 -3.76
CA VAL A 151 -2.76 -5.35 -4.34
C VAL A 151 -2.48 -4.90 -5.77
N VAL A 152 -3.22 -5.45 -6.73
CA VAL A 152 -3.16 -5.06 -8.14
C VAL A 152 -4.44 -4.29 -8.49
N ILE A 153 -4.26 -3.10 -9.05
CA ILE A 153 -5.36 -2.24 -9.52
C ILE A 153 -5.23 -2.16 -11.04
N THR A 154 -6.30 -2.52 -11.74
CA THR A 154 -6.34 -2.56 -13.21
C THR A 154 -7.35 -1.57 -13.75
N MET A 155 -7.01 -0.92 -14.86
CA MET A 155 -7.91 -0.12 -15.67
C MET A 155 -8.20 -0.91 -16.94
N ASN A 156 -9.45 -1.25 -17.17
CA ASN A 156 -9.88 -2.13 -18.27
C ASN A 156 -10.92 -1.42 -19.16
N ASP A 157 -10.91 -1.74 -20.44
CA ASP A 157 -11.95 -1.40 -21.40
C ASP A 157 -12.52 -2.72 -21.96
N GLY A 158 -13.71 -3.10 -21.48
CA GLY A 158 -14.22 -4.47 -21.63
C GLY A 158 -13.22 -5.50 -21.09
N GLU A 159 -12.75 -6.39 -21.97
CA GLU A 159 -11.75 -7.42 -21.65
C GLU A 159 -10.29 -6.92 -21.80
N HIS A 160 -10.08 -5.69 -22.27
CA HIS A 160 -8.74 -5.18 -22.58
C HIS A 160 -8.12 -4.44 -21.38
N LEU A 161 -6.97 -4.93 -20.89
CA LEU A 161 -6.18 -4.26 -19.86
C LEU A 161 -5.45 -3.04 -20.44
N LEU A 162 -5.86 -1.83 -20.03
CA LEU A 162 -5.26 -0.57 -20.47
C LEU A 162 -4.08 -0.14 -19.61
N ALA A 163 -4.21 -0.26 -18.29
CA ALA A 163 -3.18 0.13 -17.33
C ALA A 163 -3.27 -0.68 -16.03
N HIS A 164 -2.17 -0.76 -15.30
CA HIS A 164 -2.15 -1.39 -13.98
C HIS A 164 -1.26 -0.64 -12.99
N ALA A 165 -1.58 -0.81 -11.70
CA ALA A 165 -0.74 -0.42 -10.59
C ALA A 165 -0.62 -1.57 -9.60
N LYS A 166 0.50 -1.61 -8.88
CA LYS A 166 0.79 -2.63 -7.88
C LYS A 166 1.21 -1.96 -6.58
N VAL A 167 0.53 -2.28 -5.48
CA VAL A 167 0.81 -1.76 -4.14
C VAL A 167 1.11 -2.93 -3.20
N ARG A 168 2.25 -2.87 -2.52
CA ARG A 168 2.65 -3.97 -1.63
C ARG A 168 1.77 -4.00 -0.39
N VAL A 169 1.34 -5.19 0.01
CA VAL A 169 0.51 -5.35 1.23
C VAL A 169 1.25 -4.84 2.47
N ASN A 170 2.56 -5.07 2.57
CA ASN A 170 3.41 -4.51 3.61
C ASN A 170 3.29 -2.98 3.75
N GLU A 171 3.15 -2.25 2.64
CA GLU A 171 3.09 -0.78 2.63
C GLU A 171 1.75 -0.23 3.12
N ILE A 172 0.70 -1.07 3.14
CA ILE A 172 -0.65 -0.72 3.60
C ILE A 172 -1.06 -1.48 4.87
N LEU A 173 -0.15 -2.28 5.43
CA LEU A 173 -0.38 -3.08 6.64
C LEU A 173 -0.58 -2.20 7.88
N TYR A 174 -1.69 -2.42 8.56
CA TYR A 174 -2.00 -1.84 9.85
C TYR A 174 -1.43 -2.63 11.02
N VAL A 175 -0.63 -1.93 11.80
CA VAL A 175 -0.11 -2.38 13.10
C VAL A 175 -0.18 -1.19 14.06
N LYS A 176 -0.49 -1.45 15.34
CA LYS A 176 -0.55 -0.40 16.36
C LYS A 176 0.77 0.36 16.47
N ASP A 177 1.88 -0.37 16.50
CA ASP A 177 3.23 0.19 16.50
C ASP A 177 3.54 0.88 15.16
N ALA A 178 3.87 2.17 15.23
CA ALA A 178 4.09 3.03 14.08
C ALA A 178 5.33 2.62 13.26
N ILE A 179 6.39 2.07 13.89
CA ILE A 179 7.60 1.66 13.16
C ILE A 179 7.38 0.38 12.35
N CYS A 180 6.40 -0.42 12.76
CA CYS A 180 6.00 -1.66 12.10
C CYS A 180 4.90 -1.47 11.05
N ARG A 181 4.27 -0.29 11.01
CA ARG A 181 3.11 0.01 10.16
C ARG A 181 3.55 0.30 8.73
N GLY A 182 2.75 -0.13 7.76
CA GLY A 182 2.93 0.22 6.37
C GLY A 182 2.87 1.73 6.16
N ILE A 183 3.77 2.25 5.32
CA ILE A 183 3.96 3.69 5.09
C ILE A 183 2.76 4.42 4.49
N PHE A 184 1.90 3.71 3.75
CA PHE A 184 0.70 4.23 3.09
C PHE A 184 -0.59 3.90 3.84
N THR A 185 -0.49 3.15 4.94
CA THR A 185 -1.65 2.75 5.76
C THR A 185 -2.43 3.97 6.23
N GLY A 186 -3.68 4.10 5.77
CA GLY A 186 -4.56 5.20 6.16
C GLY A 186 -4.21 6.56 5.55
N ARG A 187 -3.11 6.66 4.80
CA ARG A 187 -2.66 7.92 4.21
C ARG A 187 -3.21 8.03 2.80
N LEU A 188 -3.68 9.22 2.46
CA LEU A 188 -4.00 9.53 1.06
C LEU A 188 -2.68 9.55 0.27
N SER A 189 -2.57 8.65 -0.69
CA SER A 189 -1.33 8.38 -1.43
C SER A 189 -1.64 8.28 -2.92
N SER A 190 -0.82 8.94 -3.73
CA SER A 190 -0.87 8.88 -5.18
C SER A 190 -0.27 7.56 -5.68
N VAL A 191 -1.05 6.78 -6.41
CA VAL A 191 -0.63 5.51 -7.03
C VAL A 191 -0.62 5.68 -8.54
N VAL A 192 0.57 5.66 -9.13
CA VAL A 192 0.76 5.82 -10.57
C VAL A 192 0.43 4.51 -11.28
N MET A 193 -0.48 4.57 -12.26
CA MET A 193 -0.81 3.45 -13.13
C MET A 193 0.07 3.47 -14.39
N LYS A 194 0.68 2.33 -14.70
CA LYS A 194 1.50 2.13 -15.89
C LYS A 194 0.64 1.63 -17.05
N SER A 195 0.75 2.28 -18.21
CA SER A 195 0.12 1.82 -19.45
C SER A 195 0.68 0.47 -19.87
N VAL A 196 -0.19 -0.39 -20.42
CA VAL A 196 0.19 -1.68 -21.03
C VAL A 196 0.53 -1.53 -22.53
N SER A 197 0.42 -0.33 -23.10
CA SER A 197 0.67 -0.10 -24.52
C SER A 197 2.11 -0.43 -24.96
N SER A 198 2.26 -0.84 -26.22
CA SER A 198 3.53 -1.29 -26.83
C SER A 198 4.61 -0.21 -26.97
N LYS A 199 4.30 1.06 -26.65
CA LYS A 199 5.20 2.22 -26.82
C LYS A 199 5.94 2.63 -25.54
N GLY A 200 6.22 1.67 -24.66
CA GLY A 200 7.01 1.87 -23.43
C GLY A 200 6.17 2.20 -22.19
N GLU A 201 6.80 2.14 -21.02
CA GLU A 201 6.16 2.43 -19.73
C GLU A 201 5.79 3.92 -19.60
N THR A 202 4.62 4.28 -20.10
CA THR A 202 4.05 5.63 -19.93
C THR A 202 3.07 5.64 -18.74
N THR A 203 3.00 6.78 -18.04
CA THR A 203 2.00 6.98 -17.00
C THR A 203 0.63 7.14 -17.65
N ALA A 204 -0.30 6.22 -17.36
CA ALA A 204 -1.65 6.26 -17.90
C ALA A 204 -2.60 7.10 -17.04
N ALA A 205 -2.51 6.93 -15.72
CA ALA A 205 -3.34 7.61 -14.74
C ALA A 205 -2.64 7.69 -13.37
N VAL A 206 -3.14 8.54 -12.48
CA VAL A 206 -2.71 8.62 -11.08
C VAL A 206 -3.94 8.53 -10.19
N LEU A 207 -3.96 7.52 -9.31
CA LEU A 207 -5.05 7.27 -8.38
C LEU A 207 -4.73 7.87 -7.01
N GLU A 208 -5.65 8.64 -6.44
CA GLU A 208 -5.53 9.15 -5.07
C GLU A 208 -6.27 8.24 -4.09
N LEU A 209 -5.53 7.35 -3.44
CA LEU A 209 -6.10 6.25 -2.65
C LEU A 209 -5.76 6.37 -1.16
N ARG A 210 -6.72 6.03 -0.31
CA ARG A 210 -6.45 5.65 1.08
C ARG A 210 -6.59 4.14 1.17
N MET A 211 -5.52 3.47 1.59
CA MET A 211 -5.47 2.01 1.62
C MET A 211 -5.19 1.52 3.03
N TRP A 212 -5.68 0.33 3.34
CA TRP A 212 -5.52 -0.30 4.64
C TRP A 212 -5.62 -1.81 4.48
N PHE A 213 -4.73 -2.54 5.14
CA PHE A 213 -4.77 -3.98 5.25
C PHE A 213 -4.54 -4.38 6.71
N GLY A 214 -5.41 -5.21 7.27
CA GLY A 214 -5.25 -5.63 8.66
C GLY A 214 -6.31 -6.62 9.09
N LYS A 215 -6.15 -7.16 10.31
CA LYS A 215 -7.08 -8.13 10.89
C LYS A 215 -8.46 -7.52 11.06
N ALA A 216 -9.51 -8.32 10.86
CA ALA A 216 -10.91 -7.86 10.96
C ALA A 216 -11.23 -7.14 12.29
N HIS A 217 -10.70 -7.63 13.43
CA HIS A 217 -10.90 -6.97 14.73
C HIS A 217 -10.19 -5.60 14.86
N HIS A 218 -9.37 -5.20 13.88
CA HIS A 218 -8.79 -3.86 13.79
C HIS A 218 -9.61 -2.90 12.90
N ARG A 219 -10.73 -3.33 12.31
CA ARG A 219 -11.60 -2.52 11.44
C ARG A 219 -12.02 -1.18 12.05
N GLY A 220 -12.32 -1.12 13.34
CA GLY A 220 -12.64 0.15 14.02
C GLY A 220 -11.48 1.17 14.07
N ASN A 221 -10.22 0.75 13.85
CA ASN A 221 -9.11 1.69 13.68
C ASN A 221 -9.12 2.32 12.27
N TRP A 222 -9.53 1.55 11.26
CA TRP A 222 -9.71 2.07 9.91
C TRP A 222 -10.85 3.10 9.86
N GLU A 223 -11.99 2.79 10.46
CA GLU A 223 -13.13 3.72 10.55
C GLU A 223 -12.73 5.05 11.19
N ARG A 224 -11.92 5.01 12.25
CA ARG A 224 -11.38 6.21 12.90
C ARG A 224 -10.39 6.99 12.04
N ILE A 225 -9.62 6.32 11.19
CA ILE A 225 -8.67 6.96 10.28
C ILE A 225 -9.40 7.77 9.20
N ILE A 226 -10.56 7.31 8.76
CA ILE A 226 -11.34 7.97 7.70
C ILE A 226 -12.29 9.05 8.21
N GLU A 227 -12.46 9.19 9.54
CA GLU A 227 -13.23 10.27 10.15
C GLU A 227 -12.81 11.65 9.60
N PRO A 228 -13.77 12.56 9.31
CA PRO A 228 -15.21 12.46 9.56
C PRO A 228 -16.00 11.64 8.53
N GLY A 229 -15.34 11.07 7.51
CA GLY A 229 -15.97 10.25 6.50
C GLY A 229 -16.59 8.99 7.12
N ARG A 230 -17.78 8.62 6.64
CA ARG A 230 -18.51 7.44 7.08
C ARG A 230 -18.61 6.43 5.95
N ILE A 231 -18.48 5.14 6.28
CA ILE A 231 -18.68 4.07 5.31
C ILE A 231 -20.18 3.84 5.13
N HIS A 232 -20.68 4.01 3.92
CA HIS A 232 -22.05 3.63 3.55
C HIS A 232 -22.02 2.34 2.75
N TYR A 233 -22.94 1.44 3.07
CA TYR A 233 -23.24 0.23 2.31
C TYR A 233 -24.48 0.53 1.47
N MET A 234 -24.32 0.56 0.15
CA MET A 234 -25.43 0.71 -0.78
C MET A 234 -25.76 -0.66 -1.35
N ALA A 235 -27.04 -1.02 -1.37
CA ALA A 235 -27.56 -2.19 -2.07
C ALA A 235 -28.52 -1.69 -3.15
N GLU A 236 -28.27 -2.06 -4.40
CA GLU A 236 -29.19 -1.78 -5.50
C GLU A 236 -30.15 -2.96 -5.65
N VAL A 237 -31.44 -2.64 -5.72
CA VAL A 237 -32.51 -3.61 -5.97
C VAL A 237 -33.31 -3.12 -7.17
N PHE A 238 -33.50 -3.99 -8.16
CA PHE A 238 -34.27 -3.69 -9.36
C PHE A 238 -35.61 -4.40 -9.28
N GLU A 239 -36.69 -3.61 -9.35
CA GLU A 239 -38.03 -4.13 -9.52
C GLU A 239 -38.35 -4.17 -11.02
N ASN A 240 -38.68 -5.35 -11.54
CA ASN A 240 -38.94 -5.54 -12.96
C ASN A 240 -40.45 -5.71 -13.21
N GLU A 241 -40.97 -4.94 -14.16
CA GLU A 241 -42.30 -5.16 -14.73
C GLU A 241 -42.19 -5.92 -16.06
N TRP A 242 -43.23 -6.68 -16.41
CA TRP A 242 -43.30 -7.38 -17.68
C TRP A 242 -44.59 -7.01 -18.43
N CYS A 243 -44.54 -7.15 -19.76
CA CYS A 243 -45.67 -6.89 -20.64
C CYS A 243 -45.73 -7.98 -21.71
N SER A 244 -46.85 -8.69 -21.81
CA SER A 244 -47.02 -9.84 -22.72
C SER A 244 -47.10 -9.46 -24.19
N THR A 245 -47.50 -8.21 -24.51
CA THR A 245 -47.70 -7.75 -25.88
C THR A 245 -47.55 -6.24 -25.95
N ILE A 246 -46.87 -5.74 -26.98
CA ILE A 246 -46.70 -4.30 -27.23
C ILE A 246 -48.09 -3.61 -27.22
N GLY A 247 -48.29 -2.71 -26.26
CA GLY A 247 -49.55 -1.96 -26.07
C GLY A 247 -50.43 -2.45 -24.91
N SER A 248 -50.07 -3.55 -24.24
CA SER A 248 -50.75 -4.00 -23.01
C SER A 248 -50.22 -3.29 -21.76
N ARG A 249 -51.01 -3.31 -20.68
CA ARG A 249 -50.61 -2.73 -19.39
C ARG A 249 -49.46 -3.53 -18.78
N TRP A 250 -48.43 -2.83 -18.31
CA TRP A 250 -47.34 -3.42 -17.55
C TRP A 250 -47.86 -4.09 -16.26
N GLN A 251 -47.33 -5.26 -15.96
CA GLN A 251 -47.68 -6.04 -14.78
C GLN A 251 -46.42 -6.25 -13.93
N ALA A 252 -46.59 -6.16 -12.62
CA ALA A 252 -45.52 -6.50 -11.68
C ALA A 252 -45.11 -7.96 -11.89
N SER A 253 -43.80 -8.24 -11.82
CA SER A 253 -43.33 -9.62 -11.78
C SER A 253 -43.66 -10.19 -10.41
N ASP A 254 -44.60 -11.13 -10.34
CA ASP A 254 -44.81 -11.95 -9.15
C ASP A 254 -43.55 -12.81 -8.93
N ASP A 255 -43.02 -12.85 -7.70
CA ASP A 255 -41.84 -13.62 -7.22
C ASP A 255 -41.85 -15.14 -7.54
N ARG A 256 -42.86 -15.65 -8.23
CA ARG A 256 -43.16 -17.08 -8.40
C ARG A 256 -42.79 -17.66 -9.76
N TYR A 257 -42.33 -16.85 -10.71
CA TYR A 257 -41.98 -17.32 -12.05
C TYR A 257 -40.58 -16.89 -12.50
N PHE A 258 -39.58 -17.10 -11.64
CA PHE A 258 -38.21 -17.30 -12.11
C PHE A 258 -37.62 -18.55 -11.46
N CYS A 259 -37.13 -19.42 -12.33
CA CYS A 259 -36.54 -20.71 -12.06
C CYS A 259 -35.33 -20.59 -11.10
N HIS A 260 -35.21 -21.53 -10.17
CA HIS A 260 -34.04 -21.86 -9.35
C HIS A 260 -32.80 -20.96 -9.49
N GLY A 261 -32.60 -20.11 -8.48
CA GLY A 261 -31.32 -19.45 -8.23
C GLY A 261 -31.57 -18.13 -7.51
N LYS A 262 -30.96 -17.95 -6.34
CA LYS A 262 -30.94 -16.67 -5.64
C LYS A 262 -30.56 -15.56 -6.62
N ASN A 263 -31.31 -14.46 -6.65
CA ASN A 263 -30.76 -13.21 -7.15
C ASN A 263 -29.79 -12.66 -6.10
N ASP A 264 -28.63 -13.33 -5.97
CA ASP A 264 -27.49 -12.79 -5.25
C ASP A 264 -26.95 -11.62 -6.07
N VAL A 265 -27.30 -10.41 -5.68
CA VAL A 265 -26.54 -9.21 -6.06
C VAL A 265 -26.41 -8.33 -4.83
N GLU A 266 -25.71 -8.82 -3.80
CA GLU A 266 -25.16 -7.96 -2.76
C GLU A 266 -23.89 -7.30 -3.33
N ILE A 267 -24.03 -6.26 -4.16
CA ILE A 267 -22.88 -5.40 -4.46
C ILE A 267 -22.71 -4.49 -3.25
N ARG A 268 -21.84 -4.87 -2.32
CA ARG A 268 -21.39 -3.98 -1.25
C ARG A 268 -20.49 -2.92 -1.86
N ILE A 269 -21.08 -1.87 -2.41
CA ILE A 269 -20.32 -0.69 -2.75
C ILE A 269 -20.18 0.14 -1.49
N LEU A 270 -18.95 0.18 -0.99
CA LEU A 270 -18.62 1.04 0.12
C LEU A 270 -18.42 2.44 -0.41
N THR A 271 -18.94 3.43 0.31
CA THR A 271 -18.58 4.81 0.01
C THR A 271 -18.21 5.61 1.23
N ALA A 272 -17.33 6.60 1.07
CA ALA A 272 -16.92 7.53 2.12
C ALA A 272 -17.18 9.00 1.75
N GLU A 273 -17.82 9.75 2.66
CA GLU A 273 -18.20 11.16 2.48
C GLU A 273 -16.99 12.13 2.47
N LYS A 274 -16.99 13.16 1.60
CA LYS A 274 -15.86 14.09 1.38
C LYS A 274 -16.06 15.48 2.01
N LYS A 275 -15.09 15.92 2.80
CA LYS A 275 -14.59 17.31 2.82
C LYS A 275 -13.07 17.26 3.02
N THR A 276 -12.28 16.91 1.99
CA THR A 276 -11.31 17.75 1.26
C THR A 276 -10.51 16.77 0.36
N VAL A 277 -9.82 17.28 -0.67
CA VAL A 277 -8.95 16.60 -1.66
C VAL A 277 -9.61 16.22 -3.00
N THR A 278 -9.64 17.22 -3.90
CA THR A 278 -9.36 17.21 -5.37
C THR A 278 -9.28 15.81 -6.00
N SER A 279 -10.29 15.34 -6.75
CA SER A 279 -10.64 15.63 -8.16
C SER A 279 -9.75 14.89 -9.17
N LEU A 280 -10.37 14.01 -9.97
CA LEU A 280 -10.06 13.57 -11.35
C LEU A 280 -11.23 12.60 -11.68
N VAL A 281 -12.26 13.01 -12.44
CA VAL A 281 -12.36 13.22 -13.91
C VAL A 281 -12.12 11.91 -14.68
N TYR A 282 -13.27 11.35 -15.10
CA TYR A 282 -13.62 10.23 -16.00
C TYR A 282 -12.73 8.98 -15.99
#